data_AF-A0A537WI01-F1
#
_entry.id   AF-A0A537WI01-F1
#
_cell.length_a   1.000
_cell.length_b   1.000
_cell.length_c   1.000
_cell.angle_alpha   90.00
_cell.angle_beta   90.00
_cell.angle_gamma   90.00
#
_symmetry.space_group_name_H-M   'P 1'
#
loop_
_entity.id
_entity.type
_entity.pdbx_description
1 polymer ?
#
loop_
_entity_poly.entity_id
_entity_poly.type
_entity_poly.pdbx_seq_one_letter_code
_entity_poly.pdbx_strand_id
1 'polypeptide(L)'
;METGGALGARPGRHAGAAPRGTVARQIGFGKVRLSLLVTALLLAGCGTSLPSKFYVLTADPAPPRFGAPAGSTVALGRVSLPGALDRPALARRRGGNEIVYSEEERWAGPLDDMVRRVLADDLAARLPAGISLVESAAKPPPGVTIAVEISRFDADETGAVTLAARWEALGPNGRPLGPPRESTIVVPGAGRDAAVVVGTMSRAVSDLAARIAAGLR
;
A
#
# COMPACT_ATOMS: atom_id res chain seq x y z
N MET A 1 -28.29 123.23 -22.75
CA MET A 1 -27.01 123.43 -22.04
C MET A 1 -26.66 122.10 -21.42
N GLU A 2 -25.43 121.64 -21.67
CA GLU A 2 -24.90 120.33 -21.29
C GLU A 2 -24.98 120.00 -19.79
N THR A 3 -24.86 118.68 -19.55
CA THR A 3 -24.07 117.97 -18.52
C THR A 3 -24.81 117.16 -17.45
N GLY A 4 -24.26 115.95 -17.26
CA GLY A 4 -24.37 115.10 -16.06
C GLY A 4 -25.57 114.15 -16.07
N GLY A 5 -25.44 112.84 -15.98
CA GLY A 5 -24.33 112.00 -15.55
C GLY A 5 -24.89 110.86 -14.70
N ALA A 6 -24.26 109.69 -14.84
CA ALA A 6 -24.15 108.61 -13.85
C ALA A 6 -25.08 107.38 -13.95
N LEU A 7 -24.37 106.24 -13.88
CA LEU A 7 -24.68 104.99 -13.16
C LEU A 7 -25.54 103.90 -13.82
N GLY A 8 -24.85 102.87 -14.31
CA GLY A 8 -24.81 101.60 -13.55
C GLY A 8 -25.36 100.33 -14.22
N ALA A 9 -24.50 99.29 -14.20
CA ALA A 9 -24.79 97.84 -14.20
C ALA A 9 -25.47 97.23 -15.45
N ARG A 10 -25.17 96.02 -15.95
CA ARG A 10 -24.30 94.87 -15.62
C ARG A 10 -24.25 93.98 -16.88
N PRO A 11 -23.23 93.13 -17.09
CA PRO A 11 -23.11 92.32 -18.31
C PRO A 11 -23.96 91.03 -18.26
N GLY A 12 -24.79 90.82 -19.27
CA GLY A 12 -25.50 89.56 -19.51
C GLY A 12 -24.59 88.52 -20.17
N ARG A 13 -24.12 87.56 -19.37
CA ARG A 13 -23.26 86.46 -19.79
C ARG A 13 -24.17 85.28 -20.19
N HIS A 14 -24.35 85.04 -21.49
CA HIS A 14 -25.06 83.86 -21.99
C HIS A 14 -24.18 82.62 -21.82
N ALA A 15 -24.68 81.67 -21.02
CA ALA A 15 -24.05 80.38 -20.77
C ALA A 15 -24.27 79.46 -21.97
N GLY A 16 -23.20 79.08 -22.65
CA GLY A 16 -23.19 77.95 -23.58
C GLY A 16 -23.32 76.63 -22.81
N ALA A 17 -24.32 75.84 -23.16
CA ALA A 17 -24.51 74.49 -22.63
C ALA A 17 -23.45 73.55 -23.23
N ALA A 18 -22.61 72.96 -22.37
CA ALA A 18 -21.72 71.87 -22.75
C ALA A 18 -22.50 70.55 -22.86
N PRO A 19 -22.15 69.65 -23.79
CA PRO A 19 -22.80 68.34 -23.88
C PRO A 19 -22.38 67.47 -22.69
N ARG A 20 -23.35 66.74 -22.13
CA ARG A 20 -23.12 65.74 -21.10
C ARG A 20 -22.31 64.59 -21.69
N GLY A 21 -21.04 64.49 -21.31
CA GLY A 21 -20.21 63.33 -21.58
C GLY A 21 -20.77 62.10 -20.87
N THR A 22 -21.13 61.08 -21.64
CA THR A 22 -21.43 59.75 -21.12
C THR A 22 -20.14 59.17 -20.55
N VAL A 23 -19.98 59.20 -19.22
CA VAL A 23 -18.92 58.45 -18.55
C VAL A 23 -19.29 56.98 -18.68
N ALA A 24 -18.71 56.32 -19.69
CA ALA A 24 -18.73 54.88 -19.79
C ALA A 24 -18.09 54.33 -18.51
N ARG A 25 -18.91 53.73 -17.64
CA ARG A 25 -18.45 53.04 -16.44
C ARG A 25 -17.57 51.90 -16.93
N GLN A 26 -16.26 52.12 -16.95
CA GLN A 26 -15.26 51.13 -17.31
C GLN A 26 -15.17 50.15 -16.15
N ILE A 27 -16.14 49.24 -16.07
CA ILE A 27 -16.11 48.11 -15.14
C ILE A 27 -14.89 47.29 -15.57
N GLY A 28 -13.81 47.40 -14.79
CA GLY A 28 -12.49 46.93 -15.17
C GLY A 28 -12.48 45.43 -15.49
N PHE A 29 -12.54 45.11 -16.79
CA PHE A 29 -12.29 43.76 -17.32
C PHE A 29 -10.94 43.18 -16.83
N GLY A 30 -9.98 44.04 -16.42
CA GLY A 30 -8.72 43.62 -15.83
C GLY A 30 -8.85 42.93 -14.46
N LYS A 31 -9.77 43.36 -13.59
CA LYS A 31 -9.97 42.75 -12.26
C LYS A 31 -10.62 41.37 -12.37
N VAL A 32 -11.56 41.22 -13.30
CA VAL A 32 -12.24 39.94 -13.58
C VAL A 32 -11.26 38.94 -14.21
N ARG A 33 -10.41 39.38 -15.15
CA ARG A 33 -9.37 38.53 -15.77
C ARG A 33 -8.30 38.08 -14.78
N LEU A 34 -7.86 38.96 -13.86
CA LEU A 34 -6.88 38.61 -12.84
C LEU A 34 -7.45 37.61 -11.82
N SER A 35 -8.71 37.79 -11.41
CA SER A 35 -9.39 36.87 -10.49
C SER A 35 -9.59 35.48 -11.11
N LEU A 36 -9.93 35.41 -12.40
CA LEU A 36 -10.04 34.15 -13.14
C LEU A 36 -8.70 33.42 -13.29
N LEU A 37 -7.61 34.16 -13.51
CA LEU A 37 -6.26 33.60 -13.61
C LEU A 37 -5.75 33.04 -12.28
N VAL A 38 -6.02 33.73 -11.17
CA VAL A 38 -5.67 33.25 -9.82
C VAL A 38 -6.49 32.01 -9.47
N THR A 39 -7.79 31.99 -9.78
CA THR A 39 -8.62 30.79 -9.59
C THR A 39 -8.14 29.63 -10.45
N ALA A 40 -7.78 29.86 -11.71
CA ALA A 40 -7.24 28.81 -12.58
C ALA A 40 -5.89 28.26 -12.08
N LEU A 41 -5.03 29.13 -11.54
CA LEU A 41 -3.74 28.72 -10.95
C LEU A 41 -3.92 27.94 -9.64
N LEU A 42 -4.93 28.27 -8.84
CA LEU A 42 -5.32 27.53 -7.64
C LEU A 42 -5.92 26.15 -7.96
N LEU A 43 -6.58 25.98 -9.11
CA LEU A 43 -7.10 24.69 -9.57
C LEU A 43 -6.02 23.80 -10.22
N ALA A 44 -4.91 24.36 -10.71
CA ALA A 44 -3.83 23.61 -11.36
C ALA A 44 -2.96 22.80 -10.38
N GLY A 45 -3.10 23.00 -9.07
CA GLY A 45 -2.34 22.28 -8.02
C GLY A 45 -2.99 20.98 -7.51
N CYS A 46 -4.27 20.73 -7.83
CA CYS A 46 -5.00 19.55 -7.37
C CYS A 46 -4.98 18.46 -8.45
N GLY A 47 -3.92 17.66 -8.58
CA GLY A 47 -4.02 16.53 -9.54
C GLY A 47 -2.83 15.63 -9.81
N THR A 48 -1.64 15.88 -9.27
CA THR A 48 -0.50 14.97 -9.50
C THR A 48 -0.38 13.98 -8.35
N SER A 49 -1.24 12.96 -8.32
CA SER A 49 -0.97 11.75 -7.52
C SER A 49 0.05 10.91 -8.28
N LEU A 50 1.15 10.53 -7.63
CA LEU A 50 2.14 9.61 -8.22
C LEU A 50 1.46 8.25 -8.52
N PRO A 51 1.81 7.58 -9.63
CA PRO A 51 1.19 6.32 -10.00
C PRO A 51 1.55 5.23 -8.98
N SER A 52 0.54 4.55 -8.45
CA SER A 52 0.75 3.44 -7.51
C SER A 52 1.43 2.24 -8.20
N LYS A 53 2.37 1.62 -7.48
CA LYS A 53 3.05 0.38 -7.87
C LYS A 53 2.45 -0.78 -7.08
N PHE A 54 2.12 -1.87 -7.78
CA PHE A 54 1.52 -3.05 -7.18
C PHE A 54 2.50 -4.21 -7.15
N TYR A 55 2.56 -4.89 -6.01
CA TYR A 55 3.51 -5.96 -5.73
C TYR A 55 2.79 -7.26 -5.38
N VAL A 56 3.43 -8.38 -5.73
CA VAL A 56 2.99 -9.73 -5.39
C VAL A 56 4.14 -10.48 -4.74
N LEU A 57 3.81 -11.39 -3.82
CA LEU A 57 4.77 -12.40 -3.38
C LEU A 57 4.89 -13.49 -4.45
N THR A 58 6.10 -14.01 -4.60
CA THR A 58 6.47 -15.02 -5.60
C THR A 58 7.10 -16.20 -4.90
N ALA A 59 6.65 -17.40 -5.25
CA ALA A 59 7.30 -18.62 -4.78
C ALA A 59 8.72 -18.72 -5.35
N ASP A 60 9.62 -19.27 -4.54
CA ASP A 60 10.97 -19.63 -4.94
C ASP A 60 11.15 -21.13 -4.64
N PRO A 61 10.51 -21.99 -5.46
CA PRO A 61 10.44 -23.41 -5.18
C PRO A 61 11.81 -24.06 -5.42
N ALA A 62 12.48 -24.42 -4.33
CA ALA A 62 13.67 -25.27 -4.42
C ALA A 62 13.24 -26.75 -4.54
N PRO A 63 13.80 -27.52 -5.50
CA PRO A 63 13.43 -28.92 -5.69
C PRO A 63 13.72 -29.76 -4.43
N PRO A 64 12.95 -30.85 -4.23
CA PRO A 64 13.08 -31.67 -3.04
C PRO A 64 14.46 -32.32 -3.03
N ARG A 65 15.21 -32.16 -1.92
CA ARG A 65 16.59 -32.65 -1.86
C ARG A 65 16.69 -34.18 -1.82
N PHE A 66 15.68 -34.89 -1.29
CA PHE A 66 15.58 -36.36 -1.31
C PHE A 66 14.13 -36.83 -1.16
N GLY A 67 13.76 -37.92 -1.87
CA GLY A 67 12.40 -38.48 -1.89
C GLY A 67 12.04 -39.25 -0.63
N ALA A 68 10.99 -38.82 0.08
CA ALA A 68 10.33 -39.65 1.08
C ALA A 68 9.25 -40.53 0.42
N PRO A 69 8.82 -41.63 1.06
CA PRO A 69 7.83 -42.53 0.49
C PRO A 69 6.52 -41.80 0.18
N ALA A 70 5.97 -42.05 -1.01
CA ALA A 70 4.65 -41.58 -1.40
C ALA A 70 3.58 -42.23 -0.50
N GLY A 71 2.61 -41.44 -0.01
CA GLY A 71 1.43 -41.99 0.67
C GLY A 71 0.82 -41.14 1.78
N SER A 72 1.48 -40.08 2.25
CA SER A 72 0.89 -39.15 3.21
C SER A 72 0.38 -37.91 2.47
N THR A 73 -0.86 -37.46 2.70
CA THR A 73 -1.33 -36.15 2.22
C THR A 73 -0.96 -35.10 3.26
N VAL A 74 -0.33 -34.01 2.83
CA VAL A 74 -0.07 -32.84 3.68
C VAL A 74 -0.96 -31.71 3.20
N ALA A 75 -1.68 -31.10 4.12
CA ALA A 75 -2.54 -29.96 3.87
C ALA A 75 -1.97 -28.70 4.50
N LEU A 76 -2.09 -27.56 3.82
CA LEU A 76 -1.90 -26.26 4.46
C LEU A 76 -3.26 -25.74 4.93
N GLY A 77 -3.40 -25.61 6.25
CA GLY A 77 -4.59 -25.11 6.91
C GLY A 77 -4.61 -23.58 7.02
N ARG A 78 -4.94 -23.08 8.21
CA ARG A 78 -4.96 -21.64 8.50
C ARG A 78 -3.55 -21.06 8.48
N VAL A 79 -3.40 -19.95 7.77
CA VAL A 79 -2.26 -19.05 7.85
C VAL A 79 -2.79 -17.70 8.34
N SER A 80 -2.35 -17.22 9.50
CA SER A 80 -2.79 -15.93 10.04
C SER A 80 -1.64 -14.94 10.12
N LEU A 81 -1.94 -13.66 9.87
CA LEU A 81 -0.99 -12.54 9.97
C LEU A 81 -1.49 -11.52 11.01
N PRO A 82 -0.61 -10.65 11.52
CA PRO A 82 -1.02 -9.52 12.34
C PRO A 82 -1.90 -8.57 11.52
N GLY A 83 -3.04 -8.12 12.08
CA GLY A 83 -3.98 -7.25 11.36
C GLY A 83 -3.41 -5.88 10.94
N ALA A 84 -2.27 -5.47 11.51
CA ALA A 84 -1.52 -4.32 11.01
C ALA A 84 -0.99 -4.53 9.59
N LEU A 85 -0.64 -5.76 9.20
CA LEU A 85 -0.13 -6.10 7.87
C LEU A 85 -1.24 -6.40 6.87
N ASP A 86 -2.48 -6.57 7.33
CA ASP A 86 -3.68 -6.78 6.50
C ASP A 86 -4.19 -5.44 5.96
N ARG A 87 -3.39 -4.83 5.09
CA ARG A 87 -3.67 -3.55 4.44
C ARG A 87 -3.19 -3.61 2.99
N PRO A 88 -3.83 -2.88 2.06
CA PRO A 88 -3.34 -2.80 0.69
C PRO A 88 -1.96 -2.12 0.56
N ALA A 89 -1.51 -1.34 1.54
CA ALA A 89 -0.24 -0.64 1.49
C ALA A 89 0.92 -1.55 1.95
N LEU A 90 2.09 -1.41 1.33
CA LEU A 90 3.30 -2.08 1.79
C LEU A 90 3.73 -1.46 3.12
N ALA A 91 3.81 -2.30 4.16
CA ALA A 91 4.20 -1.93 5.51
C ALA A 91 5.71 -2.15 5.74
N ARG A 92 6.40 -1.17 6.31
CA ARG A 92 7.80 -1.26 6.74
C ARG A 92 7.93 -0.88 8.20
N ARG A 93 8.86 -1.51 8.91
CA ARG A 93 9.19 -1.14 10.26
C ARG A 93 10.18 0.01 10.28
N ARG A 94 9.90 0.98 11.16
CA ARG A 94 10.78 2.09 11.48
C ARG A 94 11.14 2.01 12.97
N GLY A 95 12.44 1.98 13.28
CA GLY A 95 12.91 1.75 14.64
C GLY A 95 12.35 0.46 15.26
N GLY A 96 12.09 0.47 16.57
CA GLY A 96 11.57 -0.71 17.28
C GLY A 96 10.06 -0.93 17.15
N ASN A 97 9.28 0.16 17.13
CA ASN A 97 7.86 0.13 17.51
C ASN A 97 6.93 0.87 16.53
N GLU A 98 7.43 1.33 15.38
CA GLU A 98 6.63 2.05 14.38
C GLU A 98 6.50 1.21 13.10
N ILE A 99 5.28 1.16 12.55
CA ILE A 99 5.01 0.62 11.21
C ILE A 99 4.58 1.78 10.32
N VAL A 100 5.28 1.97 9.22
CA VAL A 100 5.01 2.97 8.20
C VAL A 100 4.40 2.29 6.99
N TYR A 101 3.26 2.80 6.54
CA TYR A 101 2.57 2.33 5.34
C TYR A 101 2.92 3.21 4.15
N SER A 102 3.26 2.61 3.03
CA SER A 102 3.57 3.32 1.79
C SER A 102 2.30 3.90 1.15
N GLU A 103 2.38 5.13 0.62
CA GLU A 103 1.30 5.76 -0.13
C GLU A 103 1.24 5.26 -1.58
N GLU A 104 2.40 4.93 -2.15
CA GLU A 104 2.59 4.58 -3.55
C GLU A 104 2.76 3.08 -3.79
N GLU A 105 3.32 2.36 -2.82
CA GLU A 105 3.64 0.93 -2.97
C GLU A 105 2.56 0.10 -2.29
N ARG A 106 1.90 -0.75 -3.07
CA ARG A 106 0.71 -1.48 -2.64
C ARG A 106 0.84 -2.96 -2.96
N TRP A 107 0.20 -3.79 -2.16
CA TRP A 107 -0.04 -5.17 -2.51
C TRP A 107 -1.11 -5.26 -3.61
N ALA A 108 -0.92 -6.17 -4.56
CA ALA A 108 -1.88 -6.44 -5.63
C ALA A 108 -3.12 -7.22 -5.15
N GLY A 109 -3.10 -7.71 -3.90
CA GLY A 109 -4.20 -8.40 -3.23
C GLY A 109 -3.94 -8.50 -1.72
N PRO A 110 -4.80 -9.18 -0.96
CA PRO A 110 -4.59 -9.42 0.46
C PRO A 110 -3.25 -10.14 0.71
N LEU A 111 -2.48 -9.66 1.69
CA LEU A 111 -1.14 -10.19 1.96
C LEU A 111 -1.20 -11.62 2.50
N ASP A 112 -2.19 -11.92 3.34
CA ASP A 112 -2.44 -13.23 3.91
C ASP A 112 -2.72 -14.29 2.82
N ASP A 113 -3.55 -13.96 1.83
CA ASP A 113 -3.82 -14.82 0.68
C ASP A 113 -2.55 -15.07 -0.13
N MET A 114 -1.75 -14.03 -0.38
CA MET A 114 -0.49 -14.17 -1.10
C MET A 114 0.52 -15.03 -0.35
N VAL A 115 0.67 -14.83 0.96
CA VAL A 115 1.55 -15.65 1.80
C VAL A 115 1.08 -17.10 1.80
N ARG A 116 -0.22 -17.35 1.97
CA ARG A 116 -0.80 -18.69 1.97
C ARG A 116 -0.55 -19.42 0.65
N ARG A 117 -0.78 -18.75 -0.49
CA ARG A 117 -0.52 -19.31 -1.81
C ARG A 117 0.97 -19.62 -2.01
N VAL A 118 1.84 -18.65 -1.76
CA VAL A 118 3.29 -18.81 -1.94
C VAL A 118 3.86 -19.91 -1.04
N LEU A 119 3.42 -19.94 0.22
CA LEU A 119 3.83 -20.99 1.16
C LEU A 119 3.38 -22.39 0.69
N ALA A 120 2.17 -22.51 0.14
CA ALA A 120 1.70 -23.77 -0.43
C ALA A 120 2.50 -24.20 -1.66
N ASP A 121 2.78 -23.27 -2.57
CA ASP A 121 3.59 -23.51 -3.78
C ASP A 121 5.01 -23.99 -3.37
N ASP A 122 5.65 -23.31 -2.42
CA ASP A 122 6.99 -23.68 -1.93
C ASP A 122 6.98 -25.01 -1.16
N LEU A 123 5.95 -25.30 -0.35
CA LEU A 123 5.81 -26.57 0.34
C LEU A 123 5.57 -27.72 -0.65
N ALA A 124 4.77 -27.51 -1.69
CA ALA A 124 4.48 -28.51 -2.73
C ALA A 124 5.75 -28.94 -3.47
N ALA A 125 6.66 -27.99 -3.70
CA ALA A 125 7.95 -28.29 -4.31
C ALA A 125 8.90 -29.05 -3.36
N ARG A 126 8.78 -28.86 -2.05
CA ARG A 126 9.72 -29.41 -1.05
C ARG A 126 9.29 -30.74 -0.46
N LEU A 127 8.00 -31.04 -0.49
CA LEU A 127 7.42 -32.25 0.08
C LEU A 127 7.13 -33.28 -1.02
N PRO A 128 7.45 -34.57 -0.79
CA PRO A 128 7.16 -35.64 -1.74
C PRO A 128 5.67 -36.00 -1.79
N ALA A 129 4.95 -35.64 -0.72
CA ALA A 129 3.50 -35.62 -0.66
C ALA A 129 2.96 -34.44 -1.47
N GLY A 130 1.99 -34.66 -2.35
CA GLY A 130 1.22 -33.56 -2.95
C GLY A 130 0.61 -32.70 -1.85
N ILE A 131 0.76 -31.38 -1.96
CA ILE A 131 0.18 -30.41 -1.03
C ILE A 131 -1.20 -29.99 -1.53
N SER A 132 -2.19 -30.06 -0.65
CA SER A 132 -3.49 -29.45 -0.88
C SER A 132 -3.69 -28.25 0.05
N LEU A 133 -4.17 -27.14 -0.53
CA LEU A 133 -4.72 -26.04 0.27
C LEU A 133 -6.06 -26.52 0.84
N VAL A 134 -6.21 -26.46 2.16
CA VAL A 134 -7.47 -26.81 2.82
C VAL A 134 -8.02 -25.58 3.50
N GLU A 135 -9.10 -25.05 2.93
CA GLU A 135 -9.94 -24.06 3.58
C GLU A 135 -10.84 -24.78 4.54
N SER A 136 -10.65 -24.53 5.85
CA SER A 136 -11.52 -24.92 6.98
C SER A 136 -12.64 -25.89 6.58
N ALA A 137 -12.28 -27.13 6.24
CA ALA A 137 -13.23 -28.06 5.67
C ALA A 137 -14.06 -28.67 6.80
N ALA A 138 -15.34 -28.95 6.54
CA ALA A 138 -16.22 -29.63 7.48
C ALA A 138 -15.68 -31.02 7.91
N LYS A 139 -14.77 -31.60 7.13
CA LYS A 139 -14.03 -32.82 7.44
C LYS A 139 -12.53 -32.55 7.29
N PRO A 140 -11.69 -32.86 8.30
CA PRO A 140 -10.25 -32.75 8.18
C PRO A 140 -9.74 -33.61 7.00
N PRO A 141 -8.76 -33.12 6.24
CA PRO A 141 -8.18 -33.88 5.14
C PRO A 141 -7.56 -35.17 5.68
N PRO A 142 -7.57 -36.27 4.91
CA PRO A 142 -6.92 -37.51 5.32
C PRO A 142 -5.40 -37.29 5.34
N GLY A 143 -4.83 -36.93 6.48
CA GLY A 143 -3.38 -36.71 6.58
C GLY A 143 -2.98 -35.67 7.62
N VAL A 144 -1.84 -35.03 7.40
CA VAL A 144 -1.28 -34.01 8.30
C VAL A 144 -1.71 -32.63 7.81
N THR A 145 -2.22 -31.77 8.70
CA THR A 145 -2.53 -30.38 8.39
C THR A 145 -1.55 -29.45 9.10
N ILE A 146 -0.94 -28.54 8.36
CA ILE A 146 -0.03 -27.53 8.90
C ILE A 146 -0.83 -26.25 9.20
N ALA A 147 -0.79 -25.80 10.44
CA ALA A 147 -1.31 -24.50 10.85
C ALA A 147 -0.14 -23.54 11.11
N VAL A 148 -0.26 -22.29 10.65
CA VAL A 148 0.79 -21.27 10.75
C VAL A 148 0.21 -19.97 11.28
N GLU A 149 0.85 -19.43 12.29
CA GLU A 149 0.57 -18.10 12.85
C GLU A 149 1.82 -17.25 12.70
N ILE A 150 1.73 -16.22 11.86
CA ILE A 150 2.81 -15.24 11.66
C ILE A 150 2.61 -14.12 12.67
N SER A 151 3.59 -13.90 13.54
CA SER A 151 3.58 -12.84 14.54
C SER A 151 4.33 -11.59 14.06
N ARG A 152 5.25 -11.74 13.10
CA ARG A 152 5.97 -10.64 12.48
C ARG A 152 6.28 -10.94 11.02
N PHE A 153 6.07 -9.96 10.14
CA PHE A 153 6.49 -10.00 8.75
C PHE A 153 6.67 -8.60 8.20
N ASP A 154 7.84 -8.02 8.44
CA ASP A 154 8.16 -6.65 8.04
C ASP A 154 9.61 -6.51 7.58
N ALA A 155 9.85 -5.53 6.72
CA ALA A 155 11.18 -5.07 6.36
C ALA A 155 11.57 -3.87 7.24
N ASP A 156 12.81 -3.81 7.69
CA ASP A 156 13.36 -2.64 8.38
C ASP A 156 13.85 -1.56 7.40
N GLU A 157 14.41 -0.47 7.94
CA GLU A 157 14.91 0.66 7.16
C GLU A 157 16.10 0.30 6.24
N THR A 158 16.77 -0.83 6.48
CA THR A 158 17.85 -1.35 5.63
C THR A 158 17.33 -2.25 4.50
N GLY A 159 16.04 -2.63 4.57
CA GLY A 159 15.42 -3.60 3.69
C GLY A 159 15.60 -5.04 4.13
N ALA A 160 16.16 -5.29 5.33
CA ALA A 160 16.21 -6.63 5.89
C ALA A 160 14.83 -7.06 6.36
N VAL A 161 14.42 -8.28 6.00
CA VAL A 161 13.09 -8.80 6.31
C VAL A 161 13.17 -9.73 7.50
N THR A 162 12.31 -9.51 8.48
CA THR A 162 12.09 -10.44 9.58
C THR A 162 10.73 -11.11 9.43
N LEU A 163 10.72 -12.44 9.36
CA LEU A 163 9.53 -13.27 9.46
C LEU A 163 9.62 -14.09 10.74
N ALA A 164 8.71 -13.86 11.69
CA ALA A 164 8.55 -14.68 12.88
C ALA A 164 7.20 -15.40 12.82
N ALA A 165 7.23 -16.72 12.97
CA ALA A 165 6.05 -17.55 12.91
C ALA A 165 6.10 -18.69 13.93
N ARG A 166 4.92 -19.08 14.38
CA ARG A 166 4.66 -20.29 15.14
C ARG A 166 3.87 -21.23 14.23
N TRP A 167 4.23 -22.50 14.20
CA TRP A 167 3.57 -23.49 13.36
C TRP A 167 3.48 -24.85 14.04
N GLU A 168 2.45 -25.62 13.68
CA GLU A 168 2.22 -26.95 14.23
C GLU A 168 1.65 -27.91 13.18
N ALA A 169 1.92 -29.19 13.37
CA ALA A 169 1.36 -30.27 12.58
C ALA A 169 0.18 -30.88 13.33
N LEU A 170 -0.97 -30.90 12.69
CA LEU A 170 -2.22 -31.47 13.20
C LEU A 170 -2.49 -32.80 12.50
N GLY A 171 -2.90 -33.80 13.27
CA GLY A 171 -3.31 -35.10 12.72
C GLY A 171 -4.69 -35.04 12.06
N PRO A 172 -5.16 -36.15 11.47
CA PRO A 172 -6.48 -36.22 10.83
C PRO A 172 -7.65 -35.96 11.80
N ASN A 173 -7.42 -36.09 13.11
CA ASN A 173 -8.38 -35.80 14.17
C ASN A 173 -8.34 -34.33 14.64
N GLY A 174 -7.55 -33.47 14.00
CA GLY A 174 -7.33 -32.08 14.37
C GLY A 174 -6.48 -31.88 15.63
N ARG A 175 -5.91 -32.94 16.21
CA ARG A 175 -5.05 -32.83 17.41
C ARG A 175 -3.59 -32.56 17.00
N PRO A 176 -2.84 -31.78 17.78
CA PRO A 176 -1.41 -31.60 17.56
C PRO A 176 -0.67 -32.95 17.60
N LEU A 177 0.17 -33.18 16.60
CA LEU A 177 1.06 -34.36 16.52
C LEU A 177 2.34 -34.19 17.35
N GLY A 178 2.55 -33.00 17.91
CA GLY A 178 3.69 -32.65 18.73
C GLY A 178 3.56 -31.23 19.26
N PRO A 179 4.56 -30.75 20.01
CA PRO A 179 4.58 -29.37 20.43
C PRO A 179 4.68 -28.43 19.22
N PRO A 180 4.08 -27.25 19.33
CA PRO A 180 4.24 -26.18 18.36
C PRO A 180 5.71 -25.77 18.24
N ARG A 181 6.10 -25.34 17.04
CA ARG A 181 7.47 -24.92 16.73
C ARG A 181 7.48 -23.45 16.40
N GLU A 182 8.52 -22.76 16.83
CA GLU A 182 8.76 -21.35 16.50
C GLU A 182 9.85 -21.25 15.44
N SER A 183 9.74 -20.26 14.57
CA SER A 183 10.70 -20.00 13.50
C SER A 183 10.83 -18.50 13.30
N THR A 184 12.04 -17.99 13.53
CA THR A 184 12.41 -16.61 13.19
C THR A 184 13.41 -16.65 12.05
N ILE A 185 13.07 -16.00 10.96
CA ILE A 185 13.85 -15.90 9.74
C ILE A 185 14.19 -14.44 9.54
N VAL A 186 15.48 -14.17 9.39
CA VAL A 186 15.99 -12.84 9.05
C VAL A 186 16.71 -12.97 7.72
N VAL A 187 16.15 -12.37 6.69
CA VAL A 187 16.77 -12.31 5.37
C VAL A 187 17.45 -10.95 5.23
N PRO A 188 18.79 -10.90 5.07
CA PRO A 188 19.49 -9.64 4.89
C PRO A 188 18.93 -8.85 3.70
N GLY A 189 18.79 -7.54 3.89
CA GLY A 189 18.34 -6.62 2.85
C GLY A 189 19.38 -6.50 1.74
N ALA A 190 18.92 -6.45 0.50
CA ALA A 190 19.76 -6.14 -0.67
C ALA A 190 19.53 -4.71 -1.19
N GLY A 191 18.71 -3.91 -0.50
CA GLY A 191 18.34 -2.57 -0.88
C GLY A 191 16.99 -2.15 -0.31
N ARG A 192 16.69 -0.85 -0.42
CA ARG A 192 15.47 -0.22 0.10
C ARG A 192 14.35 -0.06 -0.93
N ASP A 193 14.63 -0.37 -2.19
CA ASP A 193 13.63 -0.34 -3.26
C ASP A 193 12.54 -1.38 -2.97
N ALA A 194 11.27 -1.04 -3.17
CA ALA A 194 10.17 -1.95 -2.87
C ALA A 194 10.24 -3.27 -3.61
N ALA A 195 10.67 -3.31 -4.88
CA ALA A 195 10.77 -4.57 -5.60
C ALA A 195 11.84 -5.48 -4.96
N VAL A 196 12.96 -4.90 -4.52
CA VAL A 196 14.02 -5.62 -3.80
C VAL A 196 13.54 -6.10 -2.42
N VAL A 197 12.80 -5.25 -1.70
CA VAL A 197 12.21 -5.61 -0.40
C VAL A 197 11.20 -6.74 -0.56
N VAL A 198 10.29 -6.65 -1.54
CA VAL A 198 9.29 -7.69 -1.82
C VAL A 198 9.96 -8.99 -2.23
N GLY A 199 11.01 -8.96 -3.06
CA GLY A 199 11.80 -10.16 -3.37
C GLY A 199 12.47 -10.77 -2.12
N THR A 200 12.85 -9.93 -1.15
CA THR A 200 13.38 -10.39 0.14
C THR A 200 12.28 -10.98 1.03
N MET A 201 11.06 -10.42 0.98
CA MET A 201 9.87 -10.98 1.63
C MET A 201 9.46 -12.33 1.06
N SER A 202 9.47 -12.48 -0.27
CA SER A 202 9.26 -13.76 -0.95
C SER A 202 10.26 -14.83 -0.49
N ARG A 203 11.55 -14.49 -0.39
CA ARG A 203 12.59 -15.40 0.13
C ARG A 203 12.34 -15.82 1.58
N ALA A 204 11.89 -14.90 2.44
CA ALA A 204 11.57 -15.21 3.83
C ALA A 204 10.43 -16.24 3.94
N VAL A 205 9.42 -16.17 3.05
CA VAL A 205 8.33 -17.15 2.99
C VAL A 205 8.85 -18.52 2.50
N SER A 206 9.71 -18.54 1.48
CA SER A 206 10.31 -19.79 0.99
C SER A 206 11.22 -20.45 2.03
N ASP A 207 11.96 -19.66 2.82
CA ASP A 207 12.74 -20.16 3.95
C ASP A 207 11.85 -20.73 5.06
N LEU A 208 10.66 -20.17 5.30
CA LEU A 208 9.68 -20.73 6.23
C LEU A 208 9.18 -22.08 5.72
N ALA A 209 8.85 -22.19 4.43
CA ALA A 209 8.48 -23.46 3.81
C ALA A 209 9.57 -24.53 4.01
N ALA A 210 10.85 -24.13 3.87
CA ALA A 210 11.99 -25.01 4.11
C ALA A 210 12.06 -25.50 5.57
N ARG A 211 11.83 -24.61 6.55
CA ARG A 211 11.82 -24.94 7.98
C ARG A 211 10.68 -25.89 8.33
N ILE A 212 9.48 -25.63 7.81
CA ILE A 212 8.30 -26.49 8.00
C ILE A 212 8.58 -27.88 7.41
N ALA A 213 8.98 -27.96 6.14
CA ALA A 213 9.25 -29.22 5.47
C ALA A 213 10.35 -30.04 6.16
N ALA A 214 11.37 -29.37 6.74
CA ALA A 214 12.42 -30.04 7.50
C ALA A 214 11.93 -30.61 8.83
N GLY A 215 11.02 -29.95 9.54
CA GLY A 215 10.52 -30.40 10.84
C GLY A 215 9.33 -31.39 10.77
N LEU A 216 8.87 -31.73 9.56
CA LEU A 216 7.93 -32.82 9.28
C LEU A 216 8.62 -34.17 8.99
N ARG A 217 9.95 -34.16 8.85
CA ARG A 217 10.77 -35.39 8.78
C ARG A 217 11.03 -35.92 10.19
#